data_AF-A0A6P6C6A8-F1
#
_entry.id   AF-A0A6P6C6A8-F1
#
_cell.length_a   1.000
_cell.length_b   1.000
_cell.length_c   1.000
_cell.angle_alpha   90.00
_cell.angle_beta   90.00
_cell.angle_gamma   90.00
#
_symmetry.space_group_name_H-M   'P 1'
#
loop_
_entity.id
_entity.type
_entity.pdbx_description
1 polymer ?
#
loop_
_entity_poly.entity_id
_entity_poly.type
_entity_poly.pdbx_seq_one_letter_code
_entity_poly.pdbx_strand_id
1 'polypeptide(L)'
;KGKSVADLITERKLLTAFEQLQHLEARLVAEKASHTFEQDPTGFARRAMDVCLHYDGLAAEIAAIVRETLGPDGVDAAALAELAQVVRAEEEAHPTSPADGDFLRTPRRWRQHWEDAVRRSAQERVQQAGAGQAPEVAGGASGLAQLLAELGGLVRRDLQKVQLEVQPAYVAAGFSAWEAYLRAFHSAVAQRLQELAHDARGCEQLYILLDWAANVYGSPNFLGAPDLTLSTEPLPPLLAPEVWARLENDYTSFLETQDRELLRWHPGAGSRAAGKDAEAPRRDTGPLPHAAVRGRFPW
;
A
#
# COMPACT_ATOMS: atom_id res chain seq x y z
N LYS A 1 -17.12 30.05 -27.55
CA LYS A 1 -15.83 30.07 -26.84
C LYS A 1 -15.65 28.68 -26.23
N GLY A 2 -14.55 28.00 -26.53
CA GLY A 2 -14.23 26.71 -25.87
C GLY A 2 -13.98 26.91 -24.37
N LYS A 3 -14.15 25.84 -23.58
CA LYS A 3 -13.79 25.84 -22.14
C LYS A 3 -12.29 26.05 -21.99
N SER A 4 -11.86 26.72 -20.91
CA SER A 4 -10.43 26.84 -20.62
C SER A 4 -9.85 25.50 -20.15
N VAL A 5 -8.53 25.33 -20.25
CA VAL A 5 -7.86 24.11 -19.75
C VAL A 5 -8.13 23.91 -18.26
N ALA A 6 -8.12 24.98 -17.46
CA ALA A 6 -8.44 24.91 -16.03
C ALA A 6 -9.87 24.43 -15.76
N ASP A 7 -10.85 24.88 -16.55
CA ASP A 7 -12.24 24.43 -16.42
C ASP A 7 -12.37 22.94 -16.77
N LEU A 8 -11.66 22.49 -17.82
CA LEU A 8 -11.66 21.08 -18.23
C LEU A 8 -11.05 20.18 -17.15
N ILE A 9 -9.95 20.58 -16.53
CA ILE A 9 -9.33 19.85 -15.41
C ILE A 9 -10.31 19.76 -14.23
N THR A 10 -10.93 20.88 -13.86
CA THR A 10 -11.90 20.93 -12.75
C THR A 10 -13.14 20.06 -13.03
N GLU A 11 -13.55 19.95 -14.29
CA GLU A 11 -14.64 19.06 -14.73
C GLU A 11 -14.20 17.61 -14.96
N ARG A 12 -12.96 17.23 -14.64
CA ARG A 12 -12.35 15.91 -14.87
C ARG A 12 -12.34 15.45 -16.32
N LYS A 13 -12.35 16.39 -17.27
CA LYS A 13 -12.18 16.13 -18.70
C LYS A 13 -10.69 16.11 -19.05
N LEU A 14 -9.97 15.19 -18.42
CA LEU A 14 -8.51 15.12 -18.45
C LEU A 14 -7.96 14.92 -19.86
N LEU A 15 -8.60 14.07 -20.66
CA LEU A 15 -8.10 13.79 -22.01
C LEU A 15 -8.26 15.02 -22.91
N THR A 16 -9.41 15.68 -22.86
CA THR A 16 -9.64 16.93 -23.62
C THR A 16 -8.72 18.05 -23.14
N ALA A 17 -8.46 18.15 -21.84
CA ALA A 17 -7.50 19.11 -21.31
C ALA A 17 -6.08 18.84 -21.83
N PHE A 18 -5.67 17.56 -21.85
CA PHE A 18 -4.36 17.14 -22.35
C PHE A 18 -4.19 17.45 -23.86
N GLU A 19 -5.17 17.11 -24.70
CA GLU A 19 -5.14 17.43 -26.14
C GLU A 19 -4.99 18.93 -26.40
N GLN A 20 -5.70 19.77 -25.62
CA GLN A 20 -5.54 21.22 -25.71
C GLN A 20 -4.14 21.68 -25.31
N LEU A 21 -3.56 21.09 -24.27
CA LEU A 21 -2.19 21.40 -23.86
C LEU A 21 -1.17 20.98 -24.90
N GLN A 22 -1.32 19.81 -25.53
CA GLN A 22 -0.46 19.39 -26.64
C GLN A 22 -0.51 20.39 -27.79
N HIS A 23 -1.68 20.94 -28.12
CA HIS A 23 -1.79 21.96 -29.16
C HIS A 23 -1.07 23.26 -28.77
N LEU A 24 -1.17 23.69 -27.51
CA LEU A 24 -0.46 24.86 -26.99
C LEU A 24 1.06 24.64 -26.97
N GLU A 25 1.51 23.46 -26.53
CA GLU A 25 2.92 23.05 -26.56
C GLU A 25 3.47 23.07 -27.99
N ALA A 26 2.78 22.44 -28.94
CA ALA A 26 3.19 22.40 -30.35
C ALA A 26 3.35 23.81 -30.95
N ARG A 27 2.46 24.75 -30.59
CA ARG A 27 2.55 26.15 -31.01
C ARG A 27 3.79 26.84 -30.43
N LEU A 28 4.10 26.61 -29.15
CA LEU A 28 5.30 27.18 -28.51
C LEU A 28 6.58 26.58 -29.11
N VAL A 29 6.60 25.27 -29.38
CA VAL A 29 7.72 24.61 -30.06
C VAL A 29 7.94 25.19 -31.46
N ALA A 30 6.87 25.39 -32.23
CA ALA A 30 6.95 25.99 -33.56
C ALA A 30 7.47 27.44 -33.50
N GLU A 31 6.97 28.25 -32.54
CA GLU A 31 7.41 29.64 -32.33
C GLU A 31 8.89 29.73 -31.93
N LYS A 32 9.36 28.78 -31.12
CA LYS A 32 10.78 28.63 -30.75
C LYS A 32 11.63 28.24 -31.96
N ALA A 33 11.18 27.28 -32.77
CA ALA A 33 11.88 26.82 -33.96
C ALA A 33 11.96 27.91 -35.06
N SER A 34 10.96 28.78 -35.16
CA SER A 34 10.94 29.91 -36.10
C SER A 34 11.60 31.18 -35.55
N HIS A 35 12.21 31.14 -34.36
CA HIS A 35 12.79 32.29 -33.67
C HIS A 35 11.83 33.48 -33.49
N THR A 36 10.52 33.25 -33.61
CA THR A 36 9.52 34.32 -33.57
C THR A 36 9.30 34.82 -32.14
N PHE A 37 9.60 33.97 -31.15
CA PHE A 37 9.55 34.34 -29.73
C PHE A 37 10.48 35.50 -29.37
N GLU A 38 11.53 35.77 -30.16
CA GLU A 38 12.47 36.88 -29.92
C GLU A 38 11.78 38.26 -29.98
N GLN A 39 10.61 38.34 -30.63
CA GLN A 39 9.78 39.55 -30.70
C GLN A 39 9.06 39.85 -29.38
N ASP A 40 8.76 38.82 -28.57
CA ASP A 40 8.15 38.94 -27.25
C ASP A 40 8.63 37.80 -26.32
N PRO A 41 9.88 37.86 -25.83
CA PRO A 41 10.45 36.79 -25.01
C PRO A 41 9.70 36.59 -23.69
N THR A 42 9.22 37.68 -23.09
CA THR A 42 8.48 37.65 -21.82
C THR A 42 7.11 37.02 -22.01
N GLY A 43 6.40 37.36 -23.08
CA GLY A 43 5.11 36.75 -23.37
C GLY A 43 5.23 35.27 -23.74
N PHE A 44 6.28 34.88 -24.45
CA PHE A 44 6.60 33.46 -24.68
C PHE A 44 6.83 32.73 -23.35
N ALA A 45 7.71 33.25 -22.49
CA ALA A 45 8.03 32.64 -21.19
C ALA A 45 6.78 32.47 -20.31
N ARG A 46 5.89 33.48 -20.29
CA ARG A 46 4.61 33.37 -19.57
C ARG A 46 3.73 32.24 -20.10
N ARG A 47 3.53 32.17 -21.43
CA ARG A 47 2.72 31.10 -22.04
C ARG A 47 3.32 29.71 -21.80
N ALA A 48 4.65 29.58 -21.86
CA ALA A 48 5.34 28.34 -21.55
C ALA A 48 5.13 27.93 -20.07
N MET A 49 5.21 28.88 -19.14
CA MET A 49 4.92 28.63 -17.74
C MET A 49 3.45 28.25 -17.50
N ASP A 50 2.51 28.93 -18.15
CA ASP A 50 1.08 28.61 -18.06
C ASP A 50 0.80 27.16 -18.48
N VAL A 51 1.46 26.68 -19.54
CA VAL A 51 1.38 25.27 -19.98
C VAL A 51 1.92 24.32 -18.92
N CYS A 52 3.07 24.60 -18.31
CA CYS A 52 3.63 23.80 -17.22
C CYS A 52 2.66 23.71 -16.02
N LEU A 53 2.09 24.85 -15.61
CA LEU A 53 1.13 24.91 -14.49
C LEU A 53 -0.12 24.06 -14.75
N HIS A 54 -0.60 24.03 -16.00
CA HIS A 54 -1.74 23.19 -16.36
C HIS A 54 -1.38 21.69 -16.39
N TYR A 55 -0.17 21.33 -16.82
CA TYR A 55 0.32 19.95 -16.70
C TYR A 55 0.44 19.51 -15.23
N ASP A 56 0.92 20.38 -14.34
CA ASP A 56 0.95 20.12 -12.89
C ASP A 56 -0.46 19.98 -12.32
N GLY A 57 -1.40 20.79 -12.82
CA GLY A 57 -2.83 20.68 -12.48
C GLY A 57 -3.44 19.33 -12.86
N LEU A 58 -3.11 18.81 -14.05
CA LEU A 58 -3.51 17.46 -14.47
C LEU A 58 -2.90 16.38 -13.57
N ALA A 59 -1.61 16.48 -13.24
CA ALA A 59 -0.95 15.55 -12.32
C ALA A 59 -1.59 15.56 -10.92
N ALA A 60 -1.97 16.74 -10.43
CA ALA A 60 -2.69 16.88 -9.16
C ALA A 60 -4.07 16.23 -9.19
N GLU A 61 -4.83 16.41 -10.29
CA GLU A 61 -6.15 15.80 -10.44
C GLU A 61 -6.07 14.27 -10.60
N ILE A 62 -5.07 13.75 -11.32
CA ILE A 62 -4.75 12.32 -11.36
C ILE A 62 -4.56 11.77 -9.94
N ALA A 63 -3.76 12.45 -9.12
CA ALA A 63 -3.52 12.04 -7.74
C ALA A 63 -4.80 12.14 -6.87
N ALA A 64 -5.64 13.16 -7.08
CA ALA A 64 -6.91 13.32 -6.38
C ALA A 64 -7.87 12.16 -6.68
N ILE A 65 -8.04 11.80 -7.95
CA ILE A 65 -8.87 10.66 -8.40
C ILE A 65 -8.36 9.35 -7.77
N VAL A 66 -7.05 9.10 -7.80
CA VAL A 66 -6.47 7.89 -7.19
C VAL A 66 -6.76 7.83 -5.69
N ARG A 67 -6.63 8.95 -4.98
CA ARG A 67 -6.92 9.03 -3.55
C ARG A 67 -8.40 8.78 -3.25
N GLU A 68 -9.31 9.33 -4.05
CA GLU A 68 -10.76 9.16 -3.91
C GLU A 68 -11.23 7.73 -4.23
N THR A 69 -10.48 7.02 -5.07
CA THR A 69 -10.80 5.65 -5.50
C THR A 69 -11.04 4.71 -4.32
N LEU A 70 -10.19 4.79 -3.29
CA LEU A 70 -10.28 3.97 -2.07
C LEU A 70 -11.17 4.60 -0.98
N GLY A 71 -11.73 5.78 -1.25
CA GLY A 71 -12.72 6.44 -0.39
C GLY A 71 -14.07 5.71 -0.37
N PRO A 72 -14.96 6.09 0.56
CA PRO A 72 -16.29 5.47 0.70
C PRO A 72 -17.14 5.62 -0.57
N ASP A 73 -17.09 6.80 -1.20
CA ASP A 73 -17.88 7.11 -2.39
C ASP A 73 -17.26 6.51 -3.67
N GLY A 74 -15.96 6.19 -3.64
CA GLY A 74 -15.22 5.71 -4.81
C GLY A 74 -15.16 6.74 -5.93
N VAL A 75 -14.82 6.25 -7.12
CA VAL A 75 -14.78 7.05 -8.35
C VAL A 75 -15.49 6.27 -9.44
N ASP A 76 -16.22 6.98 -10.31
CA ASP A 76 -16.89 6.38 -11.46
C ASP A 76 -15.89 5.72 -12.43
N ALA A 77 -16.31 4.63 -13.06
CA ALA A 77 -15.50 3.86 -13.99
C ALA A 77 -15.04 4.70 -15.19
N ALA A 78 -15.86 5.66 -15.66
CA ALA A 78 -15.48 6.53 -16.76
C ALA A 78 -14.31 7.46 -16.38
N ALA A 79 -14.30 7.99 -15.16
CA ALA A 79 -13.20 8.83 -14.68
C ALA A 79 -11.90 8.04 -14.49
N LEU A 80 -11.99 6.77 -14.03
CA LEU A 80 -10.82 5.88 -13.97
C LEU A 80 -10.29 5.54 -15.36
N ALA A 81 -11.18 5.27 -16.33
CA ALA A 81 -10.80 5.01 -17.71
C ALA A 81 -10.14 6.25 -18.36
N GLU A 82 -10.70 7.44 -18.14
CA GLU A 82 -10.15 8.71 -18.63
C GLU A 82 -8.77 9.00 -18.02
N LEU A 83 -8.59 8.74 -16.71
CA LEU A 83 -7.28 8.80 -16.06
C LEU A 83 -6.26 7.88 -16.76
N ALA A 84 -6.61 6.62 -17.00
CA ALA A 84 -5.69 5.69 -17.65
C ALA A 84 -5.37 6.11 -19.09
N GLN A 85 -6.34 6.63 -19.83
CA GLN A 85 -6.14 7.13 -21.18
C GLN A 85 -5.18 8.32 -21.20
N VAL A 86 -5.35 9.29 -20.29
CA VAL A 86 -4.47 10.46 -20.26
C VAL A 86 -3.04 10.11 -19.84
N VAL A 87 -2.84 9.16 -18.92
CA VAL A 87 -1.50 8.68 -18.55
C VAL A 87 -0.80 8.04 -19.75
N ARG A 88 -1.48 7.16 -20.50
CA ARG A 88 -0.87 6.55 -21.69
C ARG A 88 -0.65 7.54 -22.82
N ALA A 89 -1.58 8.47 -23.02
CA ALA A 89 -1.45 9.51 -24.02
C ALA A 89 -0.22 10.39 -23.75
N GLU A 90 0.13 10.64 -22.48
CA GLU A 90 1.38 11.30 -22.11
C GLU A 90 2.62 10.46 -22.42
N GLU A 91 2.60 9.16 -22.10
CA GLU A 91 3.70 8.25 -22.44
C GLU A 91 3.96 8.16 -23.95
N GLU A 92 2.89 8.17 -24.76
CA GLU A 92 2.96 8.17 -26.23
C GLU A 92 3.45 9.51 -26.78
N ALA A 93 3.00 10.63 -26.21
CA ALA A 93 3.36 11.96 -26.67
C ALA A 93 4.80 12.34 -26.31
N HIS A 94 5.25 11.92 -25.13
CA HIS A 94 6.54 12.27 -24.55
C HIS A 94 7.30 11.01 -24.10
N PRO A 95 7.75 10.14 -25.03
CA PRO A 95 8.36 8.85 -24.68
C PRO A 95 9.78 8.97 -24.12
N THR A 96 10.51 10.04 -24.44
CA THR A 96 11.91 10.21 -24.01
C THR A 96 12.26 11.68 -23.85
N SER A 97 13.14 11.97 -22.90
CA SER A 97 13.63 13.33 -22.67
C SER A 97 14.38 13.84 -23.91
N PRO A 98 14.07 15.06 -24.38
CA PRO A 98 14.81 15.68 -25.48
C PRO A 98 16.29 15.82 -25.14
N ALA A 99 17.17 15.51 -26.10
CA ALA A 99 18.63 15.62 -25.91
C ALA A 99 19.10 17.08 -25.74
N ASP A 100 18.31 18.04 -26.23
CA ASP A 100 18.55 19.47 -26.09
C ASP A 100 18.10 20.06 -24.75
N GLY A 101 17.49 19.24 -23.87
CA GLY A 101 16.97 19.68 -22.59
C GLY A 101 15.75 20.59 -22.70
N ASP A 102 15.02 20.57 -23.83
CA ASP A 102 13.83 21.39 -24.00
C ASP A 102 12.72 20.98 -23.02
N PHE A 103 12.54 21.79 -21.99
CA PHE A 103 11.56 21.55 -20.92
C PHE A 103 10.12 21.43 -21.44
N LEU A 104 9.80 22.06 -22.57
CA LEU A 104 8.45 21.97 -23.16
C LEU A 104 8.09 20.52 -23.48
N ARG A 105 9.04 19.74 -24.02
CA ARG A 105 8.83 18.37 -24.50
C ARG A 105 9.32 17.29 -23.51
N THR A 106 9.73 17.70 -22.31
CA THR A 106 10.20 16.76 -21.29
C THR A 106 9.05 15.85 -20.83
N PRO A 107 9.23 14.52 -20.82
CA PRO A 107 8.25 13.61 -20.26
C PRO A 107 7.85 14.02 -18.84
N ARG A 108 6.55 14.12 -18.61
CA ARG A 108 5.96 14.42 -17.29
C ARG A 108 5.93 13.17 -16.42
N ARG A 109 6.04 11.98 -17.02
CA ARG A 109 6.11 10.69 -16.31
C ARG A 109 4.86 10.47 -15.45
N TRP A 110 3.68 10.70 -16.01
CA TRP A 110 2.42 10.59 -15.27
C TRP A 110 2.14 9.19 -14.76
N ARG A 111 2.71 8.15 -15.39
CA ARG A 111 2.73 6.79 -14.86
C ARG A 111 3.36 6.72 -13.46
N GLN A 112 4.51 7.36 -13.27
CA GLN A 112 5.22 7.40 -11.99
C GLN A 112 4.43 8.22 -10.96
N HIS A 113 3.88 9.37 -11.36
CA HIS A 113 3.03 10.18 -10.48
C HIS A 113 1.77 9.43 -10.04
N TRP A 114 1.16 8.65 -10.93
CA TRP A 114 0.03 7.78 -10.62
C TRP A 114 0.45 6.67 -9.64
N GLU A 115 1.57 5.98 -9.87
CA GLU A 115 2.09 4.94 -8.95
C GLU A 115 2.38 5.51 -7.56
N ASP A 116 2.97 6.70 -7.49
CA ASP A 116 3.24 7.40 -6.24
C ASP A 116 1.96 7.85 -5.53
N ALA A 117 0.91 8.23 -6.29
CA ALA A 117 -0.40 8.51 -5.72
C ALA A 117 -1.07 7.24 -5.17
N VAL A 118 -0.93 6.10 -5.86
CA VAL A 118 -1.42 4.81 -5.37
C VAL A 118 -0.70 4.42 -4.08
N ARG A 119 0.64 4.58 -4.03
CA ARG A 119 1.45 4.33 -2.82
C ARG A 119 1.01 5.19 -1.65
N ARG A 120 0.85 6.49 -1.87
CA ARG A 120 0.37 7.43 -0.83
C ARG A 120 -1.03 7.08 -0.35
N SER A 121 -1.95 6.79 -1.28
CA SER A 121 -3.32 6.42 -0.93
C SER A 121 -3.35 5.15 -0.07
N ALA A 122 -2.63 4.09 -0.45
CA ALA A 122 -2.53 2.88 0.37
C ALA A 122 -1.92 3.15 1.75
N GLN A 123 -0.86 3.97 1.82
CA GLN A 123 -0.21 4.35 3.08
C GLN A 123 -1.17 5.10 4.01
N GLU A 124 -1.92 6.09 3.49
CA GLU A 124 -2.92 6.84 4.25
C GLU A 124 -4.00 5.90 4.81
N ARG A 125 -4.47 4.95 4.01
CA ARG A 125 -5.48 3.97 4.41
C ARG A 125 -4.97 3.05 5.53
N VAL A 126 -3.75 2.56 5.41
CA VAL A 126 -3.11 1.71 6.43
C VAL A 126 -2.85 2.48 7.72
N GLN A 127 -2.36 3.72 7.64
CA GLN A 127 -2.08 4.53 8.83
C GLN A 127 -3.34 5.03 9.56
N GLN A 128 -4.47 5.13 8.86
CA GLN A 128 -5.77 5.42 9.48
C GLN A 128 -6.34 4.24 10.28
N ALA A 129 -5.87 3.01 10.05
CA ALA A 129 -6.29 1.85 10.83
C ALA A 129 -5.86 2.05 12.31
N GLY A 130 -6.81 1.98 13.23
CA GLY A 130 -6.59 2.21 14.66
C GLY A 130 -6.48 3.68 15.11
N ALA A 131 -6.56 4.67 14.21
CA ALA A 131 -6.46 6.10 14.56
C ALA A 131 -7.62 6.62 15.43
N GLY A 132 -8.72 5.87 15.54
CA GLY A 132 -9.86 6.19 16.39
C GLY A 132 -9.75 5.71 17.85
N GLN A 133 -8.65 5.05 18.23
CA GLN A 133 -8.50 4.46 19.56
C GLN A 133 -7.73 5.39 20.52
N ALA A 134 -8.28 5.62 21.71
CA ALA A 134 -7.62 6.41 22.75
C ALA A 134 -6.31 5.71 23.20
N PRO A 135 -5.21 6.45 23.44
CA PRO A 135 -3.90 5.88 23.76
C PRO A 135 -3.87 4.92 24.96
N GLU A 136 -4.79 5.10 25.91
CA GLU A 136 -4.79 4.38 27.19
C GLU A 136 -5.36 2.95 27.12
N VAL A 137 -6.08 2.59 26.04
CA VAL A 137 -6.65 1.23 25.84
C VAL A 137 -5.77 0.38 24.90
N ALA A 138 -4.85 1.01 24.17
CA ALA A 138 -4.08 0.40 23.09
C ALA A 138 -2.75 -0.26 23.51
N GLY A 139 -2.30 -0.09 24.75
CA GLY A 139 -0.94 -0.43 25.19
C GLY A 139 -0.63 -1.91 25.46
N GLY A 140 -1.48 -2.85 25.05
CA GLY A 140 -1.36 -4.27 25.39
C GLY A 140 -1.67 -5.23 24.23
N ALA A 141 -1.45 -6.53 24.45
CA ALA A 141 -1.64 -7.58 23.44
C ALA A 141 -3.05 -7.59 22.81
N SER A 142 -4.09 -7.32 23.60
CA SER A 142 -5.47 -7.19 23.11
C SER A 142 -5.65 -6.03 22.12
N GLY A 143 -5.05 -4.87 22.42
CA GLY A 143 -5.10 -3.70 21.52
C GLY A 143 -4.35 -3.94 20.22
N LEU A 144 -3.20 -4.63 20.29
CA LEU A 144 -2.43 -5.01 19.11
C LEU A 144 -3.19 -6.01 18.22
N ALA A 145 -3.80 -7.04 18.80
CA ALA A 145 -4.62 -8.00 18.06
C ALA A 145 -5.79 -7.31 17.35
N GLN A 146 -6.46 -6.37 18.03
CA GLN A 146 -7.54 -5.58 17.44
C GLN A 146 -7.05 -4.71 16.28
N LEU A 147 -5.92 -4.01 16.45
CA LEU A 147 -5.32 -3.20 15.39
C LEU A 147 -4.98 -4.03 14.15
N LEU A 148 -4.37 -5.20 14.33
CA LEU A 148 -4.02 -6.09 13.21
C LEU A 148 -5.25 -6.71 12.54
N ALA A 149 -6.33 -6.97 13.28
CA ALA A 149 -7.60 -7.40 12.72
C ALA A 149 -8.26 -6.28 11.88
N GLU A 150 -8.27 -5.05 12.39
CA GLU A 150 -8.76 -3.86 11.68
C GLU A 150 -7.94 -3.60 10.40
N LEU A 151 -6.61 -3.67 10.50
CA LEU A 151 -5.70 -3.54 9.37
C LEU A 151 -5.97 -4.60 8.30
N GLY A 152 -6.04 -5.87 8.70
CA GLY A 152 -6.34 -6.97 7.79
C GLY A 152 -7.70 -6.81 7.11
N GLY A 153 -8.73 -6.40 7.85
CA GLY A 153 -10.06 -6.12 7.31
C GLY A 153 -10.08 -4.97 6.32
N LEU A 154 -9.36 -3.88 6.61
CA LEU A 154 -9.22 -2.73 5.74
C LEU A 154 -8.54 -3.11 4.42
N VAL A 155 -7.39 -3.79 4.50
CA VAL A 155 -6.59 -4.14 3.31
C VAL A 155 -7.39 -5.09 2.42
N ARG A 156 -8.06 -6.10 2.99
CA ARG A 156 -8.93 -7.01 2.24
C ARG A 156 -10.02 -6.26 1.49
N ARG A 157 -10.79 -5.43 2.19
CA ARG A 157 -11.90 -4.68 1.59
C ARG A 157 -11.42 -3.78 0.47
N ASP A 158 -10.34 -3.04 0.70
CA ASP A 158 -9.86 -2.07 -0.27
C ASP A 158 -9.23 -2.75 -1.49
N LEU A 159 -8.48 -3.86 -1.31
CA LEU A 159 -7.97 -4.65 -2.44
C LEU A 159 -9.09 -5.37 -3.21
N GLN A 160 -10.14 -5.85 -2.54
CA GLN A 160 -11.33 -6.40 -3.21
C GLN A 160 -12.03 -5.32 -4.06
N LYS A 161 -12.16 -4.10 -3.54
CA LYS A 161 -12.68 -2.96 -4.31
C LYS A 161 -11.82 -2.68 -5.54
N VAL A 162 -10.49 -2.67 -5.39
CA VAL A 162 -9.57 -2.49 -6.52
C VAL A 162 -9.81 -3.57 -7.58
N GLN A 163 -9.95 -4.81 -7.17
CA GLN A 163 -10.11 -5.93 -8.10
C GLN A 163 -11.45 -5.94 -8.83
N LEU A 164 -12.54 -5.64 -8.12
CA LEU A 164 -13.90 -5.75 -8.64
C LEU A 164 -14.34 -4.49 -9.42
N GLU A 165 -13.86 -3.31 -9.04
CA GLU A 165 -14.33 -2.04 -9.60
C GLU A 165 -13.24 -1.30 -10.38
N VAL A 166 -12.03 -1.21 -9.83
CA VAL A 166 -10.96 -0.34 -10.37
C VAL A 166 -10.22 -1.01 -11.52
N GLN A 167 -9.85 -2.28 -11.34
CA GLN A 167 -9.08 -3.05 -12.31
C GLN A 167 -9.84 -3.21 -13.64
N PRO A 168 -11.14 -3.56 -13.69
CA PRO A 168 -11.87 -3.64 -14.95
C PRO A 168 -11.90 -2.30 -15.71
N ALA A 169 -12.07 -1.18 -15.01
CA ALA A 169 -12.07 0.15 -15.64
C ALA A 169 -10.71 0.48 -16.27
N TYR A 170 -9.61 0.17 -15.59
CA TYR A 170 -8.26 0.36 -16.13
C TYR A 170 -7.92 -0.60 -17.27
N VAL A 171 -8.28 -1.89 -17.16
CA VAL A 171 -8.04 -2.89 -18.20
C VAL A 171 -8.82 -2.56 -19.47
N ALA A 172 -10.07 -2.08 -19.35
CA ALA A 172 -10.86 -1.62 -20.48
C ALA A 172 -10.19 -0.46 -21.24
N ALA A 173 -9.41 0.35 -20.53
CA ALA A 173 -8.58 1.38 -21.14
C ALA A 173 -7.24 0.84 -21.67
N GLY A 174 -6.81 -0.38 -21.35
CA GLY A 174 -5.49 -0.92 -21.72
C GLY A 174 -4.38 -0.58 -20.73
N PHE A 175 -4.72 -0.41 -19.44
CA PHE A 175 -3.81 0.00 -18.37
C PHE A 175 -3.79 -1.05 -17.26
N SER A 176 -2.60 -1.48 -16.84
CA SER A 176 -2.44 -2.44 -15.74
C SER A 176 -2.25 -1.71 -14.40
N ALA A 177 -3.16 -1.97 -13.46
CA ALA A 177 -3.16 -1.31 -12.15
C ALA A 177 -3.05 -2.27 -10.95
N TRP A 178 -3.44 -3.53 -11.10
CA TRP A 178 -3.53 -4.50 -10.00
C TRP A 178 -2.23 -4.61 -9.20
N GLU A 179 -1.12 -4.86 -9.90
CA GLU A 179 0.19 -5.04 -9.26
C GLU A 179 0.65 -3.79 -8.49
N ALA A 180 0.35 -2.59 -8.99
CA ALA A 180 0.72 -1.36 -8.31
C ALA A 180 -0.05 -1.18 -7.00
N TYR A 181 -1.36 -1.43 -7.00
CA TYR A 181 -2.17 -1.39 -5.77
C TYR A 181 -1.75 -2.48 -4.79
N LEU A 182 -1.56 -3.72 -5.27
CA LEU A 182 -1.15 -4.84 -4.42
C LEU A 182 0.18 -4.55 -3.73
N ARG A 183 1.19 -4.09 -4.49
CA ARG A 183 2.50 -3.72 -3.93
C ARG A 183 2.42 -2.52 -3.01
N ALA A 184 1.63 -1.50 -3.35
CA ALA A 184 1.44 -0.32 -2.50
C ALA A 184 0.85 -0.70 -1.13
N PHE A 185 -0.21 -1.52 -1.09
CA PHE A 185 -0.78 -2.01 0.14
C PHE A 185 0.19 -2.90 0.92
N HIS A 186 0.89 -3.80 0.23
CA HIS A 186 1.87 -4.66 0.86
C HIS A 186 3.00 -3.86 1.51
N SER A 187 3.60 -2.89 0.81
CA SER A 187 4.63 -2.02 1.36
C SER A 187 4.13 -1.19 2.55
N ALA A 188 2.89 -0.67 2.48
CA ALA A 188 2.31 0.08 3.58
C ALA A 188 2.08 -0.78 4.83
N VAL A 189 1.58 -2.01 4.65
CA VAL A 189 1.41 -2.99 5.74
C VAL A 189 2.76 -3.39 6.32
N ALA A 190 3.76 -3.67 5.48
CA ALA A 190 5.11 -4.01 5.92
C ALA A 190 5.70 -2.88 6.77
N GLN A 191 5.62 -1.64 6.31
CA GLN A 191 6.07 -0.48 7.08
C GLN A 191 5.36 -0.41 8.44
N ARG A 192 4.02 -0.51 8.44
CA ARG A 192 3.23 -0.44 9.68
C ARG A 192 3.56 -1.58 10.65
N LEU A 193 3.77 -2.79 10.14
CA LEU A 193 4.12 -3.93 10.96
C LEU A 193 5.52 -3.81 11.55
N GLN A 194 6.48 -3.25 10.80
CA GLN A 194 7.83 -2.97 11.33
C GLN A 194 7.81 -1.93 12.45
N GLU A 195 6.98 -0.88 12.34
CA GLU A 195 6.75 0.09 13.41
C GLU A 195 6.22 -0.61 14.67
N LEU A 196 5.17 -1.43 14.54
CA LEU A 196 4.60 -2.19 15.65
C LEU A 196 5.59 -3.20 16.26
N ALA A 197 6.41 -3.85 15.44
CA ALA A 197 7.45 -4.78 15.88
C ALA A 197 8.61 -4.09 16.60
N HIS A 198 8.86 -2.81 16.35
CA HIS A 198 9.84 -2.03 17.11
C HIS A 198 9.33 -1.73 18.52
N ASP A 199 8.03 -1.45 18.65
CA ASP A 199 7.41 -1.05 19.92
C ASP A 199 6.87 -2.22 20.76
N ALA A 200 6.77 -3.42 20.19
CA ALA A 200 6.24 -4.59 20.88
C ALA A 200 7.02 -4.95 22.14
N ARG A 201 6.30 -5.22 23.23
CA ARG A 201 6.86 -5.64 24.52
C ARG A 201 6.12 -6.87 25.03
N GLY A 202 6.88 -7.85 25.52
CA GLY A 202 6.35 -9.04 26.17
C GLY A 202 5.92 -10.15 25.20
N CYS A 203 5.87 -11.37 25.74
CA CYS A 203 5.71 -12.62 24.99
C CYS A 203 4.47 -12.63 24.07
N GLU A 204 3.32 -12.15 24.57
CA GLU A 204 2.06 -12.17 23.82
C GLU A 204 2.09 -11.26 22.58
N GLN A 205 2.64 -10.05 22.71
CA GLN A 205 2.71 -9.09 21.60
C GLN A 205 3.65 -9.60 20.49
N LEU A 206 4.78 -10.19 20.87
CA LEU A 206 5.72 -10.81 19.93
C LEU A 206 5.07 -11.96 19.17
N TYR A 207 4.36 -12.84 19.88
CA TYR A 207 3.61 -13.95 19.26
C TYR A 207 2.56 -13.45 18.28
N ILE A 208 1.75 -12.46 18.67
CA ILE A 208 0.68 -11.91 17.82
C ILE A 208 1.24 -11.35 16.50
N LEU A 209 2.37 -10.65 16.53
CA LEU A 209 3.00 -10.12 15.33
C LEU A 209 3.52 -11.21 14.39
N LEU A 210 4.24 -12.19 14.94
CA LEU A 210 4.80 -13.31 14.18
C LEU A 210 3.67 -14.17 13.57
N ASP A 211 2.66 -14.49 14.36
CA ASP A 211 1.50 -15.26 13.93
C ASP A 211 0.72 -14.52 12.84
N TRP A 212 0.45 -13.23 13.02
CA TRP A 212 -0.29 -12.46 12.02
C TRP A 212 0.46 -12.36 10.70
N ALA A 213 1.76 -12.09 10.72
CA ALA A 213 2.57 -11.98 9.51
C ALA A 213 2.59 -13.28 8.70
N ALA A 214 2.85 -14.41 9.35
CA ALA A 214 3.02 -15.70 8.67
C ALA A 214 1.69 -16.41 8.39
N ASN A 215 0.76 -16.42 9.35
CA ASN A 215 -0.42 -17.28 9.29
C ASN A 215 -1.69 -16.53 8.86
N VAL A 216 -1.76 -15.21 9.08
CA VAL A 216 -2.94 -14.41 8.70
C VAL A 216 -2.70 -13.71 7.36
N TYR A 217 -1.69 -12.85 7.27
CA TYR A 217 -1.42 -12.06 6.07
C TYR A 217 -0.85 -12.92 4.93
N GLY A 218 0.12 -13.80 5.24
CA GLY A 218 0.69 -14.75 4.28
C GLY A 218 -0.25 -15.88 3.85
N SER A 219 -1.45 -15.95 4.42
CA SER A 219 -2.43 -16.99 4.07
C SER A 219 -2.84 -16.87 2.61
N PRO A 220 -2.92 -17.98 1.85
CA PRO A 220 -3.43 -17.96 0.47
C PRO A 220 -4.87 -17.44 0.37
N ASN A 221 -5.62 -17.51 1.48
CA ASN A 221 -6.99 -17.04 1.57
C ASN A 221 -7.09 -15.61 2.14
N PHE A 222 -5.98 -14.87 2.28
CA PHE A 222 -6.04 -13.53 2.85
C PHE A 222 -7.02 -12.63 2.06
N LEU A 223 -7.05 -12.69 0.72
CA LEU A 223 -8.02 -11.89 -0.07
C LEU A 223 -9.42 -12.51 -0.16
N GLY A 224 -9.63 -13.68 0.44
CA GLY A 224 -10.93 -14.35 0.54
C GLY A 224 -11.30 -15.30 -0.59
N ALA A 225 -10.57 -15.35 -1.71
CA ALA A 225 -10.78 -16.37 -2.75
C ALA A 225 -9.46 -16.79 -3.46
N PRO A 226 -9.27 -18.10 -3.74
CA PRO A 226 -8.06 -18.64 -4.36
C PRO A 226 -7.90 -18.29 -5.85
N ASP A 227 -8.98 -17.93 -6.54
CA ASP A 227 -8.95 -17.52 -7.96
C ASP A 227 -8.42 -16.08 -8.16
N LEU A 228 -8.19 -15.36 -7.07
CA LEU A 228 -7.60 -14.03 -7.06
C LEU A 228 -6.07 -14.23 -7.01
N THR A 229 -5.47 -14.45 -8.18
CA THR A 229 -4.04 -14.72 -8.29
C THR A 229 -3.23 -13.66 -7.55
N LEU A 230 -2.50 -14.10 -6.52
CA LEU A 230 -1.43 -13.32 -5.91
C LEU A 230 -0.38 -13.02 -6.98
N SER A 231 0.25 -11.85 -6.85
CA SER A 231 1.20 -11.22 -7.77
C SER A 231 1.99 -12.16 -8.68
N THR A 232 2.24 -11.72 -9.91
CA THR A 232 3.13 -12.40 -10.87
C THR A 232 4.56 -12.61 -10.34
N GLU A 233 4.99 -11.83 -9.34
CA GLU A 233 6.27 -11.98 -8.65
C GLU A 233 6.07 -12.17 -7.13
N PRO A 234 7.01 -12.85 -6.44
CA PRO A 234 6.94 -12.95 -4.99
C PRO A 234 7.04 -11.57 -4.33
N LEU A 235 6.07 -11.27 -3.45
CA LEU A 235 6.13 -10.08 -2.60
C LEU A 235 7.25 -10.24 -1.55
N PRO A 236 7.93 -9.15 -1.16
CA PRO A 236 8.94 -9.21 -0.11
C PRO A 236 8.33 -9.63 1.25
N PRO A 237 9.14 -10.07 2.22
CA PRO A 237 8.63 -10.35 3.55
C PRO A 237 8.15 -9.06 4.24
N LEU A 238 7.05 -9.16 5.01
CA LEU A 238 6.50 -8.01 5.74
C LEU A 238 7.43 -7.47 6.83
N LEU A 239 8.23 -8.35 7.43
CA LEU A 239 9.26 -8.02 8.41
C LEU A 239 10.62 -8.29 7.79
N ALA A 240 11.54 -7.35 7.92
CA ALA A 240 12.93 -7.59 7.56
C ALA A 240 13.46 -8.83 8.31
N PRO A 241 14.31 -9.68 7.69
CA PRO A 241 14.81 -10.91 8.30
C PRO A 241 15.46 -10.67 9.68
N GLU A 242 16.14 -9.55 9.84
CA GLU A 242 16.78 -9.16 11.10
C GLU A 242 15.76 -8.81 12.18
N VAL A 243 14.65 -8.18 11.79
CA VAL A 243 13.53 -7.88 12.69
C VAL A 243 12.83 -9.17 13.10
N TRP A 244 12.57 -10.07 12.15
CA TRP A 244 11.98 -11.38 12.41
C TRP A 244 12.82 -12.18 13.42
N ALA A 245 14.12 -12.35 13.14
CA ALA A 245 15.03 -13.09 14.00
C ALA A 245 15.12 -12.48 15.42
N ARG A 246 15.06 -11.15 15.53
CA ARG A 246 14.99 -10.48 16.84
C ARG A 246 13.72 -10.87 17.61
N LEU A 247 12.56 -10.78 16.97
CA LEU A 247 11.28 -11.11 17.62
C LEU A 247 11.25 -12.58 18.09
N GLU A 248 11.76 -13.51 17.28
CA GLU A 248 11.86 -14.93 17.65
C GLU A 248 12.79 -15.18 18.84
N ASN A 249 13.95 -14.52 18.86
CA ASN A 249 14.90 -14.62 19.97
C ASN A 249 14.32 -14.04 21.26
N ASP A 250 13.69 -12.88 21.18
CA ASP A 250 13.04 -12.24 22.33
C ASP A 250 11.91 -13.12 22.87
N TYR A 251 11.08 -13.67 21.98
CA TYR A 251 10.00 -14.59 22.33
C TYR A 251 10.52 -15.86 23.02
N THR A 252 11.54 -16.50 22.46
CA THR A 252 12.17 -17.70 23.03
C THR A 252 12.76 -17.41 24.41
N SER A 253 13.45 -16.28 24.57
CA SER A 253 14.05 -15.85 25.83
C SER A 253 13.00 -15.62 26.93
N PHE A 254 11.83 -15.07 26.56
CA PHE A 254 10.70 -14.94 27.49
C PHE A 254 10.16 -16.29 27.95
N LEU A 255 9.98 -17.25 27.04
CA LEU A 255 9.52 -18.60 27.38
C LEU A 255 10.50 -19.33 28.31
N GLU A 256 11.80 -19.29 28.00
CA GLU A 256 12.84 -19.90 28.84
C GLU A 256 12.88 -19.30 30.24
N THR A 257 12.69 -17.98 30.35
CA THR A 257 12.62 -17.30 31.64
C THR A 257 11.39 -17.73 32.43
N GLN A 258 10.22 -17.81 31.78
CA GLN A 258 8.98 -18.24 32.40
C GLN A 258 9.07 -19.70 32.87
N ASP A 259 9.60 -20.61 32.04
CA ASP A 259 9.82 -22.01 32.41
C ASP A 259 10.74 -22.14 33.62
N ARG A 260 11.85 -21.38 33.66
CA ARG A 260 12.78 -21.36 34.79
C ARG A 260 12.13 -20.84 36.08
N GLU A 261 11.26 -19.84 35.98
CA GLU A 261 10.51 -19.32 37.13
C GLU A 261 9.48 -20.34 37.61
N LEU A 262 8.72 -20.97 36.71
CA LEU A 262 7.76 -22.02 37.06
C LEU A 262 8.44 -23.22 37.73
N LEU A 263 9.63 -23.62 37.27
CA LEU A 263 10.44 -24.67 37.92
C LEU A 263 10.94 -24.24 39.32
N ARG A 264 11.20 -22.95 39.54
CA ARG A 264 11.56 -22.42 40.87
C ARG A 264 10.38 -22.45 41.84
N TRP A 265 9.16 -22.17 41.37
CA TRP A 265 7.95 -22.19 42.20
C TRP A 265 7.40 -23.61 42.41
N HIS A 266 7.66 -24.55 41.49
CA HIS A 266 7.24 -25.94 41.58
C HIS A 266 8.39 -26.94 41.36
N PRO A 267 9.36 -27.04 42.30
CA PRO A 267 10.55 -27.89 42.16
C PRO A 267 10.25 -29.42 42.14
N GLY A 268 9.00 -29.84 42.29
CA GLY A 268 8.58 -31.26 42.37
C GLY A 268 7.75 -31.80 41.19
N ALA A 269 7.39 -30.98 40.21
CA ALA A 269 6.52 -31.44 39.10
C ALA A 269 7.24 -32.42 38.13
N GLY A 270 8.57 -32.44 38.13
CA GLY A 270 9.38 -33.36 37.33
C GLY A 270 9.63 -34.74 37.95
N SER A 271 9.13 -35.03 39.16
CA SER A 271 9.42 -36.28 39.87
C SER A 271 8.19 -36.90 40.55
N ARG A 272 7.13 -37.14 39.77
CA ARG A 272 6.04 -38.05 40.16
C ARG A 272 5.63 -38.97 39.00
N ALA A 273 6.61 -39.73 38.52
CA ALA A 273 6.38 -40.92 37.70
C ALA A 273 7.10 -42.12 38.32
N ALA A 274 6.80 -42.43 39.58
CA ALA A 274 7.10 -43.72 40.20
C ALA A 274 6.17 -43.93 41.41
N GLY A 275 5.08 -44.68 41.20
CA GLY A 275 4.39 -45.38 42.28
C GLY A 275 2.98 -44.90 42.67
N LYS A 276 1.99 -45.65 42.14
CA LYS A 276 0.69 -46.02 42.73
C LYS A 276 -0.52 -45.05 42.63
N ASP A 277 -1.45 -45.48 41.78
CA ASP A 277 -2.92 -45.58 41.93
C ASP A 277 -3.66 -44.54 42.79
N ALA A 278 -4.48 -43.69 42.15
CA ALA A 278 -5.93 -43.58 42.33
C ALA A 278 -6.50 -42.26 41.78
N GLU A 279 -7.67 -42.39 41.14
CA GLU A 279 -8.69 -41.38 40.79
C GLU A 279 -8.31 -40.17 39.89
N ALA A 280 -8.86 -40.18 38.68
CA ALA A 280 -8.79 -39.09 37.71
C ALA A 280 -9.83 -37.99 38.00
N PRO A 281 -9.50 -36.71 37.75
CA PRO A 281 -10.44 -35.75 37.22
C PRO A 281 -10.13 -35.45 35.75
N ARG A 282 -11.21 -35.35 34.97
CA ARG A 282 -11.22 -35.21 33.51
C ARG A 282 -10.36 -34.02 33.06
N ARG A 283 -9.42 -34.32 32.16
CA ARG A 283 -8.72 -33.32 31.35
C ARG A 283 -9.69 -32.75 30.32
N ASP A 284 -9.96 -31.45 30.41
CA ASP A 284 -10.27 -30.66 29.23
C ASP A 284 -8.98 -29.90 28.90
N THR A 285 -8.11 -30.53 28.11
CA THR A 285 -6.87 -29.94 27.62
C THR A 285 -7.09 -29.56 26.17
N GLY A 286 -7.41 -28.28 25.92
CA GLY A 286 -7.04 -27.64 24.67
C GLY A 286 -5.52 -27.73 24.48
N PRO A 287 -5.02 -27.79 23.24
CA PRO A 287 -3.60 -28.05 22.98
C PRO A 287 -2.72 -26.91 23.52
N LEU A 288 -1.65 -27.30 24.21
CA LEU A 288 -0.59 -26.39 24.70
C LEU A 288 0.13 -25.72 23.51
N PRO A 289 0.43 -24.40 23.58
CA PRO A 289 1.00 -23.62 22.48
C PRO A 289 2.47 -23.97 22.14
N HIS A 290 3.15 -24.76 22.98
CA HIS A 290 4.57 -25.03 22.88
C HIS A 290 5.00 -25.86 21.65
N ALA A 291 4.06 -26.57 21.01
CA ALA A 291 4.34 -27.41 19.83
C ALA A 291 4.07 -26.71 18.49
N ALA A 292 3.44 -25.53 18.49
CA ALA A 292 3.03 -24.86 17.25
C ALA A 292 4.14 -24.01 16.61
N VAL A 293 5.11 -23.51 17.39
CA VAL A 293 6.10 -22.53 16.91
C VAL A 293 7.31 -23.19 16.23
N ARG A 294 7.76 -24.38 16.67
CA ARG A 294 8.94 -25.04 16.08
C ARG A 294 8.68 -25.83 14.79
N GLY A 295 7.43 -25.99 14.37
CA GLY A 295 7.06 -26.85 13.23
C GLY A 295 6.34 -26.16 12.07
N ARG A 296 6.13 -24.83 12.11
CA ARG A 296 5.25 -24.11 11.17
C ARG A 296 5.91 -23.06 10.30
N PHE A 297 7.22 -22.88 10.37
CA PHE A 297 7.91 -21.87 9.55
C PHE A 297 8.90 -22.54 8.60
N PRO A 298 8.47 -22.95 7.40
CA PRO A 298 9.37 -23.12 6.27
C PRO A 298 9.51 -21.77 5.54
N TRP A 299 10.76 -21.32 5.41
CA TRP A 299 11.34 -20.46 4.35
C TRP A 299 10.48 -19.35 3.74
#